data_AF-A0A7V2HCQ3-F1
#
_entry.id   AF-A0A7V2HCQ3-F1
#
_cell.length_a   1.000
_cell.length_b   1.000
_cell.length_c   1.000
_cell.angle_alpha   90.00
_cell.angle_beta   90.00
_cell.angle_gamma   90.00
#
_symmetry.space_group_name_H-M   'P 1'
#
loop_
_entity.id
_entity.type
_entity.pdbx_description
1 polymer ?
#
loop_
_entity_poly.entity_id
_entity_poly.type
_entity_poly.pdbx_seq_one_letter_code
_entity_poly.pdbx_strand_id
1 'polypeptide(L)'
;MRLVVLACLLAGSVFGQGFAGLFEKAPPQVDNDLRERIQFFFQCHKDKKFRQADQVVHEESKDQFFAADKLTFREFELVSITYEENFTLARAVVKIDAEIVAPGFGVMKTVRPIASFWKLDGGKWWWYIPKTETSMSPWGSRRAGPEVTEGEKPATAAALFEKNQMTPEKLRASVQVDRTEVLLQSHEPSEAAVTFTNRFAGDVHLKIQADDLPDLTVRAEKDVIKPGESAKVFFISKATGNAKRPDGRALITVEEIAKTVQVQINFAYPPGSK
;
A
#
# COMPACT_ATOMS: atom_id res chain seq x y z
N MET A 1 -3.31 -66.56 11.28
CA MET A 1 -3.39 -65.72 10.07
C MET A 1 -4.06 -64.41 10.47
N ARG A 2 -3.25 -63.33 10.49
CA ARG A 2 -3.56 -61.88 10.46
C ARG A 2 -4.63 -61.27 11.40
N LEU A 3 -4.10 -60.44 12.31
CA LEU A 3 -4.65 -59.26 12.99
C LEU A 3 -5.80 -58.53 12.27
N VAL A 4 -6.78 -58.02 13.04
CA VAL A 4 -7.14 -56.58 13.03
C VAL A 4 -7.59 -56.17 14.45
N VAL A 5 -6.76 -55.34 15.09
CA VAL A 5 -7.12 -54.45 16.19
C VAL A 5 -7.52 -53.12 15.55
N LEU A 6 -8.64 -52.52 15.94
CA LEU A 6 -8.84 -51.08 15.77
C LEU A 6 -9.66 -50.53 16.93
N ALA A 7 -8.93 -50.02 17.92
CA ALA A 7 -9.39 -49.08 18.92
C ALA A 7 -8.83 -47.69 18.56
N CYS A 8 -9.45 -46.64 19.13
CA CYS A 8 -9.09 -45.22 19.07
C CYS A 8 -9.55 -44.47 17.79
N LEU A 9 -10.02 -43.23 17.83
CA LEU A 9 -9.95 -42.16 18.84
C LEU A 9 -11.04 -41.12 18.53
N LEU A 10 -11.77 -40.68 19.56
CA LEU A 10 -12.47 -39.40 19.58
C LEU A 10 -11.42 -38.28 19.52
N ALA A 11 -11.55 -37.35 18.59
CA ALA A 11 -10.91 -36.04 18.67
C ALA A 11 -11.92 -34.97 18.26
N GLY A 12 -12.50 -34.31 19.26
CA GLY A 12 -13.12 -33.00 19.08
C GLY A 12 -12.06 -31.93 18.88
N SER A 13 -12.40 -30.91 18.09
CA SER A 13 -11.77 -29.59 18.08
C SER A 13 -12.85 -28.64 17.55
N VAL A 14 -13.70 -28.09 18.42
CA VAL A 14 -13.55 -26.72 18.94
C VAL A 14 -13.21 -25.74 17.80
N PHE A 15 -14.23 -25.24 17.11
CA PHE A 15 -14.14 -23.96 16.44
C PHE A 15 -14.43 -22.88 17.49
N GLY A 16 -13.35 -22.35 18.06
CA GLY A 16 -13.38 -21.22 18.97
C GLY A 16 -11.95 -20.79 19.27
N GLN A 17 -11.74 -19.46 19.29
CA GLN A 17 -10.47 -18.74 19.50
C GLN A 17 -9.65 -18.63 18.20
N GLY A 18 -9.32 -17.47 17.66
CA GLY A 18 -9.19 -16.11 18.16
C GLY A 18 -8.12 -15.44 17.29
N PHE A 19 -8.23 -14.12 17.05
CA PHE A 19 -7.20 -13.21 16.52
C PHE A 19 -5.85 -13.86 16.11
N ALA A 20 -5.76 -14.40 14.89
CA ALA A 20 -4.51 -14.95 14.35
C ALA A 20 -4.22 -14.54 12.89
N GLY A 21 -4.96 -13.60 12.31
CA GLY A 21 -4.75 -13.14 10.93
C GLY A 21 -3.62 -12.11 10.72
N LEU A 22 -2.71 -11.94 11.70
CA LEU A 22 -1.78 -10.79 11.73
C LEU A 22 -0.47 -10.96 10.94
N PHE A 23 -0.22 -12.13 10.36
CA PHE A 23 0.94 -12.40 9.48
C PHE A 23 0.62 -13.42 8.37
N GLU A 24 -0.66 -13.59 8.03
CA GLU A 24 -1.03 -14.54 6.98
C GLU A 24 -0.65 -13.94 5.62
N LYS A 25 0.46 -14.42 5.07
CA LYS A 25 0.62 -14.44 3.61
C LYS A 25 -0.62 -15.15 3.06
N ALA A 26 -1.25 -14.58 2.03
CA ALA A 26 -2.35 -15.24 1.36
C ALA A 26 -1.96 -16.70 1.06
N PRO A 27 -2.89 -17.66 1.22
CA PRO A 27 -2.61 -19.05 0.90
C PRO A 27 -1.94 -19.14 -0.48
N PRO A 28 -0.86 -19.91 -0.67
CA PRO A 28 -0.06 -19.86 -1.91
C PRO A 28 -0.90 -20.05 -3.18
N GLN A 29 -1.94 -20.88 -3.11
CA GLN A 29 -2.88 -21.07 -4.21
C GLN A 29 -3.68 -19.79 -4.52
N VAL A 30 -4.21 -19.12 -3.49
CA VAL A 30 -4.96 -17.86 -3.63
C VAL A 30 -4.08 -16.77 -4.25
N ASP A 31 -2.82 -16.68 -3.84
CA ASP A 31 -1.87 -15.70 -4.38
C ASP A 31 -1.44 -16.01 -5.82
N ASN A 32 -1.16 -17.28 -6.13
CA ASN A 32 -0.81 -17.70 -7.49
C ASN A 32 -1.97 -17.47 -8.45
N ASP A 33 -3.19 -17.87 -8.07
CA ASP A 33 -4.40 -17.70 -8.90
C ASP A 33 -4.65 -16.21 -9.22
N LEU A 34 -4.44 -15.32 -8.25
CA LEU A 34 -4.55 -13.88 -8.48
C LEU A 34 -3.46 -13.37 -9.41
N ARG A 35 -2.19 -13.74 -9.17
CA ARG A 35 -1.06 -13.32 -10.00
C ARG A 35 -1.23 -13.74 -11.45
N GLU A 36 -1.68 -14.96 -11.71
CA GLU A 36 -1.94 -15.45 -13.05
C GLU A 36 -3.00 -14.60 -13.76
N ARG A 37 -4.09 -14.24 -13.06
CA ARG A 37 -5.13 -13.41 -13.64
C ARG A 37 -4.70 -11.96 -13.87
N ILE A 38 -3.91 -11.39 -12.96
CA ILE A 38 -3.27 -10.08 -13.16
C ILE A 38 -2.39 -10.13 -14.40
N GLN A 39 -1.48 -11.10 -14.48
CA GLN A 39 -0.61 -11.25 -15.64
C GLN A 39 -1.40 -11.38 -16.93
N PHE A 40 -2.44 -12.22 -16.96
CA PHE A 40 -3.31 -12.39 -18.11
C PHE A 40 -3.99 -11.08 -18.54
N PHE A 41 -4.55 -10.33 -17.58
CA PHE A 41 -5.24 -9.07 -17.85
C PHE A 41 -4.30 -8.01 -18.45
N PHE A 42 -3.14 -7.79 -17.81
CA PHE A 42 -2.18 -6.79 -18.29
C PHE A 42 -1.46 -7.23 -19.57
N GLN A 43 -1.25 -8.53 -19.76
CA GLN A 43 -0.75 -9.07 -21.03
C GLN A 43 -1.76 -8.83 -22.17
N CYS A 44 -3.06 -9.02 -21.93
CA CYS A 44 -4.08 -8.68 -22.92
C CYS A 44 -4.08 -7.19 -23.28
N HIS A 45 -3.82 -6.29 -22.34
CA HIS A 45 -3.71 -4.86 -22.60
C HIS A 45 -2.46 -4.49 -23.40
N LYS A 46 -1.32 -5.09 -23.06
CA LYS A 46 -0.07 -4.99 -23.84
C LYS A 46 -0.27 -5.47 -25.28
N ASP A 47 -0.93 -6.62 -25.45
CA ASP A 47 -1.20 -7.23 -26.76
C ASP A 47 -2.37 -6.56 -27.52
N LYS A 48 -3.05 -5.58 -26.92
CA LYS A 48 -4.28 -4.96 -27.44
C LYS A 48 -5.43 -5.95 -27.68
N LYS A 49 -5.44 -7.08 -26.96
CA LYS A 49 -6.47 -8.13 -26.99
C LYS A 49 -7.54 -7.88 -25.92
N PHE A 50 -8.17 -6.70 -25.95
CA PHE A 50 -9.10 -6.27 -24.90
C PHE A 50 -10.34 -7.17 -24.75
N ARG A 51 -10.80 -7.81 -25.84
CA ARG A 51 -11.88 -8.81 -25.77
C ARG A 51 -11.49 -10.07 -25.00
N GLN A 52 -10.20 -10.43 -25.00
CA GLN A 52 -9.73 -11.57 -24.21
C GLN A 52 -9.60 -11.20 -22.73
N ALA A 53 -9.25 -9.94 -22.42
CA ALA A 53 -9.18 -9.44 -21.04
C ALA A 53 -10.52 -9.55 -20.31
N ASP A 54 -11.65 -9.46 -21.02
CA ASP A 54 -13.02 -9.60 -20.47
C ASP A 54 -13.22 -10.92 -19.70
N GLN A 55 -12.47 -11.97 -20.02
CA GLN A 55 -12.55 -13.28 -19.34
C GLN A 55 -12.19 -13.22 -17.84
N VAL A 56 -11.49 -12.16 -17.41
CA VAL A 56 -11.13 -11.95 -16.01
C VAL A 56 -11.78 -10.68 -15.44
N VAL A 57 -12.69 -10.04 -16.18
CA VAL A 57 -13.47 -8.89 -15.71
C VAL A 57 -14.76 -9.38 -15.06
N HIS A 58 -15.04 -8.86 -13.88
CA HIS A 58 -16.29 -9.16 -13.18
C HIS A 58 -17.49 -8.64 -13.98
N GLU A 59 -18.60 -9.39 -14.00
CA GLU A 59 -19.81 -9.05 -14.76
C GLU A 59 -20.27 -7.60 -14.51
N GLU A 60 -20.27 -7.17 -13.24
CA GLU A 60 -20.68 -5.81 -12.85
C GLU A 60 -19.82 -4.67 -13.43
N SER A 61 -18.60 -4.99 -13.87
CA SER A 61 -17.63 -4.02 -14.38
C SER A 61 -17.43 -4.11 -15.88
N LYS A 62 -18.11 -5.03 -16.58
CA LYS A 62 -17.93 -5.25 -18.02
C LYS A 62 -18.33 -4.04 -18.85
N ASP A 63 -19.51 -3.48 -18.61
CA ASP A 63 -19.99 -2.33 -19.38
C ASP A 63 -19.03 -1.15 -19.26
N GLN A 64 -18.61 -0.84 -18.03
CA GLN A 64 -17.65 0.22 -17.77
C GLN A 64 -16.26 -0.10 -18.31
N PHE A 65 -15.83 -1.36 -18.23
CA PHE A 65 -14.58 -1.82 -18.84
C PHE A 65 -14.60 -1.56 -20.35
N PHE A 66 -15.68 -1.91 -21.06
CA PHE A 66 -15.80 -1.70 -22.50
C PHE A 66 -15.92 -0.23 -22.88
N ALA A 67 -16.64 0.58 -22.10
CA ALA A 67 -16.79 2.02 -22.30
C ALA A 67 -15.51 2.83 -22.02
N ALA A 68 -14.62 2.35 -21.14
CA ALA A 68 -13.41 3.07 -20.76
C ALA A 68 -12.36 3.16 -21.89
N ASP A 69 -11.59 4.24 -21.88
CA ASP A 69 -10.40 4.36 -22.72
C ASP A 69 -9.42 3.23 -22.39
N LYS A 70 -9.08 2.43 -23.40
CA LYS A 70 -8.19 1.28 -23.21
C LYS A 70 -6.76 1.75 -23.14
N LEU A 71 -6.17 1.55 -21.96
CA LEU A 71 -4.78 1.85 -21.75
C LEU A 71 -3.90 0.85 -22.51
N THR A 72 -2.95 1.37 -23.28
CA THR A 72 -1.93 0.57 -23.95
C THR A 72 -0.57 0.94 -23.40
N PHE A 73 0.29 -0.07 -23.30
CA PHE A 73 1.64 0.05 -22.77
C PHE A 73 2.54 -1.02 -23.40
N ARG A 74 3.84 -0.76 -23.43
CA ARG A 74 4.83 -1.68 -24.01
C ARG A 74 5.19 -2.80 -23.06
N GLU A 75 5.32 -2.47 -21.79
CA GLU A 75 5.76 -3.37 -20.73
C GLU A 75 4.99 -3.09 -19.46
N PHE A 76 4.90 -4.13 -18.62
CA PHE A 76 4.32 -4.02 -17.30
C PHE A 76 5.08 -4.91 -16.31
N GLU A 77 5.04 -4.52 -15.06
CA GLU A 77 5.70 -5.20 -13.94
C GLU A 77 4.77 -5.13 -12.73
N LEU A 78 4.42 -6.28 -12.14
CA LEU A 78 3.65 -6.33 -10.91
C LEU A 78 4.55 -5.94 -9.74
N VAL A 79 4.19 -4.85 -9.06
CA VAL A 79 4.99 -4.26 -7.97
C VAL A 79 4.59 -4.84 -6.62
N SER A 80 3.29 -4.86 -6.33
CA SER A 80 2.76 -5.36 -5.06
C SER A 80 1.32 -5.84 -5.20
N ILE A 81 0.92 -6.71 -4.27
CA ILE A 81 -0.47 -7.11 -4.04
C ILE A 81 -0.73 -6.90 -2.54
N THR A 82 -1.80 -6.18 -2.24
CA THR A 82 -2.35 -6.04 -0.88
C THR A 82 -3.67 -6.79 -0.83
N TYR A 83 -3.84 -7.68 0.14
CA TYR A 83 -5.07 -8.43 0.34
C TYR A 83 -5.91 -7.79 1.44
N GLU A 84 -7.23 -7.84 1.25
CA GLU A 84 -8.24 -7.31 2.16
C GLU A 84 -9.34 -8.38 2.36
N GLU A 85 -10.20 -8.17 3.36
CA GLU A 85 -11.38 -9.02 3.63
C GLU A 85 -11.09 -10.54 3.70
N ASN A 86 -10.09 -10.97 4.48
CA ASN A 86 -9.71 -12.39 4.59
C ASN A 86 -9.32 -13.03 3.25
N PHE A 87 -8.52 -12.31 2.44
CA PHE A 87 -8.03 -12.76 1.13
C PHE A 87 -9.13 -12.92 0.05
N THR A 88 -10.26 -12.23 0.21
CA THR A 88 -11.30 -12.18 -0.83
C THR A 88 -11.26 -10.89 -1.65
N LEU A 89 -10.61 -9.84 -1.17
CA LEU A 89 -10.33 -8.63 -1.94
C LEU A 89 -8.82 -8.46 -2.09
N ALA A 90 -8.41 -7.86 -3.20
CA ALA A 90 -7.02 -7.53 -3.42
C ALA A 90 -6.86 -6.28 -4.29
N ARG A 91 -5.86 -5.48 -3.93
CA ARG A 91 -5.37 -4.34 -4.70
C ARG A 91 -3.97 -4.64 -5.21
N ALA A 92 -3.79 -4.61 -6.53
CA ALA A 92 -2.50 -4.83 -7.16
C ALA A 92 -1.97 -3.55 -7.79
N VAL A 93 -0.72 -3.19 -7.47
CA VAL A 93 0.00 -2.08 -8.08
C VAL A 93 0.85 -2.62 -9.22
N VAL A 94 0.61 -2.14 -10.43
CA VAL A 94 1.33 -2.52 -11.64
C VAL A 94 2.02 -1.30 -12.21
N LYS A 95 3.32 -1.40 -12.44
CA LYS A 95 4.11 -0.41 -13.15
C LYS A 95 3.97 -0.70 -14.64
N ILE A 96 3.62 0.31 -15.43
CA ILE A 96 3.52 0.21 -16.89
C ILE A 96 4.47 1.19 -17.57
N ASP A 97 4.99 0.81 -18.74
CA ASP A 97 5.68 1.72 -19.67
C ASP A 97 4.72 2.17 -20.77
N ALA A 98 4.18 3.38 -20.64
CA ALA A 98 3.21 3.95 -21.55
C ALA A 98 3.85 4.95 -22.51
N GLU A 99 3.34 5.00 -23.74
CA GLU A 99 3.63 6.07 -24.68
C GLU A 99 2.55 7.15 -24.59
N ILE A 100 2.98 8.40 -24.45
CA ILE A 100 2.10 9.57 -24.49
C ILE A 100 2.49 10.39 -25.71
N VAL A 101 1.53 10.70 -26.56
CA VAL A 101 1.74 11.69 -27.61
C VAL A 101 1.60 13.07 -26.98
N ALA A 102 2.72 13.80 -26.88
CA ALA A 102 2.74 15.18 -26.42
C ALA A 102 2.68 16.13 -27.64
N PRO A 103 1.64 16.99 -27.73
CA PRO A 103 1.57 18.01 -28.78
C PRO A 103 2.85 18.85 -28.82
N GLY A 104 3.48 18.95 -30.00
CA GLY A 104 4.74 19.68 -30.20
C GLY A 104 6.03 18.93 -29.85
N PHE A 105 5.96 17.79 -29.15
CA PHE A 105 7.14 17.04 -28.68
C PHE A 105 7.18 15.57 -29.13
N GLY A 106 6.18 15.11 -29.87
CA GLY A 106 6.12 13.74 -30.40
C GLY A 106 5.77 12.71 -29.33
N VAL A 107 6.21 11.46 -29.53
CA VAL A 107 5.90 10.33 -28.64
C VAL A 107 6.90 10.30 -27.48
N MET A 108 6.40 10.45 -26.26
CA MET A 108 7.18 10.40 -25.02
C MET A 108 6.93 9.07 -24.30
N LYS A 109 7.99 8.45 -23.79
CA LYS A 109 7.91 7.25 -22.94
C LYS A 109 7.71 7.65 -21.48
N THR A 110 6.80 7.02 -20.77
CA THR A 110 6.55 7.33 -19.35
C THR A 110 6.20 6.06 -18.59
N VAL A 111 7.02 5.79 -17.57
CA VAL A 111 6.75 4.75 -16.59
C VAL A 111 5.76 5.28 -15.56
N ARG A 112 4.62 4.59 -15.36
CA ARG A 112 3.60 4.99 -14.39
C ARG A 112 3.09 3.80 -13.57
N PRO A 113 2.94 3.93 -12.23
CA PRO A 113 2.24 2.95 -11.43
C PRO A 113 0.72 3.12 -11.58
N ILE A 114 0.01 1.99 -11.63
CA ILE A 114 -1.45 1.93 -11.73
C ILE A 114 -1.97 0.93 -10.73
N ALA A 115 -3.02 1.30 -10.01
CA ALA A 115 -3.76 0.39 -9.14
C ALA A 115 -4.83 -0.37 -9.95
N SER A 116 -4.93 -1.67 -9.69
CA SER A 116 -6.02 -2.53 -10.18
C SER A 116 -6.67 -3.24 -9.00
N PHE A 117 -7.99 -3.42 -9.07
CA PHE A 117 -8.79 -3.96 -7.98
C PHE A 117 -9.37 -5.31 -8.39
N TRP A 118 -9.29 -6.27 -7.46
CA TRP A 118 -9.59 -7.67 -7.69
C TRP A 118 -10.43 -8.20 -6.54
N LYS A 119 -11.41 -9.04 -6.87
CA LYS A 119 -12.26 -9.69 -5.87
C LYS A 119 -12.43 -11.17 -6.18
N LEU A 120 -12.41 -12.00 -5.15
CA LEU A 120 -12.62 -13.44 -5.24
C LEU A 120 -14.12 -13.70 -5.19
N ASP A 121 -14.67 -14.16 -6.31
CA ASP A 121 -16.08 -14.53 -6.44
C ASP A 121 -16.21 -15.86 -7.17
N GLY A 122 -17.03 -16.76 -6.62
CA GLY A 122 -17.17 -18.13 -7.13
C GLY A 122 -15.85 -18.91 -7.18
N GLY A 123 -14.91 -18.63 -6.25
CA GLY A 123 -13.59 -19.26 -6.20
C GLY A 123 -12.62 -18.78 -7.29
N LYS A 124 -12.89 -17.63 -7.93
CA LYS A 124 -12.10 -17.07 -9.02
C LYS A 124 -11.86 -15.57 -8.80
N TRP A 125 -10.68 -15.07 -9.16
CA TRP A 125 -10.33 -13.65 -8.98
C TRP A 125 -10.80 -12.78 -10.13
N TRP A 126 -11.67 -11.81 -9.89
CA TRP A 126 -12.22 -10.95 -10.93
C TRP A 126 -11.75 -9.52 -10.76
N TRP A 127 -11.26 -8.95 -11.84
CA TRP A 127 -11.00 -7.52 -11.90
C TRP A 127 -12.32 -6.77 -11.85
N TYR A 128 -12.39 -5.72 -11.05
CA TYR A 128 -13.57 -4.87 -10.94
C TYR A 128 -13.19 -3.40 -10.81
N ILE A 129 -14.16 -2.52 -11.06
CA ILE A 129 -14.03 -1.10 -10.80
C ILE A 129 -14.77 -0.81 -9.49
N PRO A 130 -14.09 -0.29 -8.45
CA PRO A 130 -14.75 0.04 -7.20
C PRO A 130 -15.77 1.16 -7.41
N LYS A 131 -16.98 0.96 -6.87
CA LYS A 131 -18.05 1.95 -6.85
C LYS A 131 -17.84 2.91 -5.68
N THR A 132 -16.91 3.85 -5.79
CA THR A 132 -16.76 4.93 -4.79
C THR A 132 -17.42 6.22 -5.30
N GLU A 133 -18.07 6.97 -4.41
CA GLU A 133 -18.72 8.28 -4.70
C GLU A 133 -17.75 9.36 -5.17
N THR A 134 -16.45 9.08 -5.23
CA THR A 134 -15.45 9.94 -5.84
C THR A 134 -14.89 9.24 -7.06
N SER A 135 -15.61 9.36 -8.18
CA SER A 135 -15.06 9.15 -9.52
C SER A 135 -14.03 10.23 -9.83
N MET A 136 -12.96 10.31 -9.05
CA MET A 136 -11.68 10.71 -9.60
C MET A 136 -11.18 9.52 -10.39
N SER A 137 -11.42 9.57 -11.69
CA SER A 137 -10.75 8.77 -12.70
C SER A 137 -9.31 8.43 -12.25
N PRO A 138 -8.86 7.16 -12.33
CA PRO A 138 -7.46 6.78 -12.09
C PRO A 138 -6.46 7.53 -12.99
N TRP A 139 -6.97 8.26 -13.99
CA TRP A 139 -6.23 9.08 -14.94
C TRP A 139 -6.09 10.55 -14.53
N GLY A 140 -6.69 10.97 -13.40
CA GLY A 140 -6.69 12.34 -12.92
C GLY A 140 -7.53 13.29 -13.79
N SER A 141 -8.05 14.35 -13.19
CA SER A 141 -8.64 15.46 -13.94
C SER A 141 -7.58 16.06 -14.86
N ARG A 142 -7.88 16.11 -16.16
CA ARG A 142 -7.06 16.79 -17.17
C ARG A 142 -7.03 18.29 -16.83
N ARG A 143 -6.06 18.75 -16.04
CA ARG A 143 -5.73 20.19 -16.00
C ARG A 143 -5.07 20.54 -17.33
N ALA A 144 -5.67 21.48 -18.06
CA ALA A 144 -4.98 22.18 -19.13
C ALA A 144 -3.70 22.78 -18.56
N GLY A 145 -2.57 22.59 -19.25
CA GLY A 145 -1.28 23.12 -18.82
C GLY A 145 -1.28 24.66 -18.80
N PRO A 146 -0.46 25.29 -17.95
CA PRO A 146 -0.32 26.74 -17.93
C PRO A 146 0.32 27.24 -19.23
N GLU A 147 -0.19 28.37 -19.70
CA GLU A 147 0.32 29.15 -20.83
C GLU A 147 1.78 29.55 -20.55
N VAL A 148 2.69 29.18 -21.45
CA VAL A 148 4.13 29.45 -21.31
C VAL A 148 4.35 30.94 -21.54
N THR A 149 4.81 31.65 -20.50
CA THR A 149 5.28 33.02 -20.63
C THR A 149 6.68 33.02 -21.24
N GLU A 150 6.87 33.83 -22.27
CA GLU A 150 8.07 33.90 -23.11
C GLU A 150 9.26 34.49 -22.33
N GLY A 151 10.38 33.75 -22.20
CA GLY A 151 11.63 34.34 -21.67
C GLY A 151 12.67 33.42 -21.03
N GLU A 152 12.32 32.21 -20.59
CA GLU A 152 13.31 31.28 -20.01
C GLU A 152 13.84 30.29 -21.05
N LYS A 153 15.18 30.19 -21.15
CA LYS A 153 15.82 29.16 -21.98
C LYS A 153 15.31 27.78 -21.55
N PRO A 154 14.74 26.97 -22.47
CA PRO A 154 14.13 25.72 -22.09
C PRO A 154 15.21 24.78 -21.53
N ALA A 155 14.99 24.29 -20.31
CA ALA A 155 15.75 23.16 -19.80
C ALA A 155 15.70 22.03 -20.84
N THR A 156 16.84 21.39 -21.11
CA THR A 156 16.89 20.31 -22.11
C THR A 156 15.90 19.22 -21.72
N ALA A 157 15.18 18.67 -22.71
CA ALA A 157 14.14 17.67 -22.49
C ALA A 157 14.64 16.52 -21.60
N ALA A 158 15.89 16.06 -21.79
CA ALA A 158 16.52 15.03 -20.94
C ALA A 158 16.57 15.40 -19.45
N ALA A 159 16.89 16.66 -19.11
CA ALA A 159 16.91 17.14 -17.73
C ALA A 159 15.50 17.27 -17.12
N LEU A 160 14.49 17.57 -17.93
CA LEU A 160 13.08 17.55 -17.52
C LEU A 160 12.55 16.11 -17.34
N PHE A 161 13.02 15.16 -18.17
CA PHE A 161 12.65 13.75 -18.10
C PHE A 161 13.25 13.04 -16.88
N GLU A 162 14.53 13.21 -16.54
CA GLU A 162 15.12 12.66 -15.30
C GLU A 162 14.42 13.22 -14.04
N LYS A 163 14.09 14.51 -14.06
CA LYS A 163 13.42 15.19 -12.95
C LYS A 163 12.01 14.62 -12.71
N ASN A 164 11.27 14.31 -13.77
CA ASN A 164 9.87 13.89 -13.72
C ASN A 164 9.62 12.38 -13.79
N GLN A 165 10.64 11.53 -13.93
CA GLN A 165 10.48 10.08 -13.78
C GLN A 165 10.07 9.76 -12.33
N MET A 166 8.87 9.20 -12.16
CA MET A 166 8.39 8.69 -10.88
C MET A 166 8.96 7.29 -10.65
N THR A 167 10.04 7.19 -9.85
CA THR A 167 10.63 5.91 -9.43
C THR A 167 9.91 5.36 -8.19
N PRO A 168 10.00 4.06 -7.87
CA PRO A 168 9.46 3.51 -6.61
C PRO A 168 10.01 4.23 -5.38
N GLU A 169 11.26 4.69 -5.45
CA GLU A 169 11.90 5.48 -4.39
C GLU A 169 11.25 6.86 -4.27
N LYS A 170 11.03 7.57 -5.38
CA LYS A 170 10.31 8.86 -5.39
C LYS A 170 8.86 8.70 -4.96
N LEU A 171 8.20 7.58 -5.30
CA LEU A 171 6.87 7.24 -4.83
C LEU A 171 6.86 7.00 -3.31
N ARG A 172 7.82 6.24 -2.77
CA ARG A 172 7.95 6.08 -1.30
C ARG A 172 8.33 7.40 -0.62
N ALA A 173 9.07 8.28 -1.30
CA ALA A 173 9.39 9.61 -0.79
C ALA A 173 8.19 10.56 -0.80
N SER A 174 7.08 10.20 -1.45
CA SER A 174 5.85 11.01 -1.46
C SER A 174 5.16 11.04 -0.09
N VAL A 175 5.37 10.04 0.78
CA VAL A 175 4.96 10.15 2.18
C VAL A 175 6.18 10.49 3.02
N GLN A 176 6.16 11.64 3.67
CA GLN A 176 7.28 12.12 4.48
C GLN A 176 7.04 11.81 5.95
N VAL A 177 8.13 11.62 6.69
CA VAL A 177 8.12 11.48 8.15
C VAL A 177 9.08 12.52 8.72
N ASP A 178 8.67 13.22 9.77
CA ASP A 178 9.49 14.30 10.36
C ASP A 178 10.68 13.76 11.17
N ARG A 179 10.50 12.62 11.85
CA ARG A 179 11.52 11.95 12.66
C ARG A 179 11.32 10.43 12.68
N THR A 180 12.38 9.70 13.02
CA THR A 180 12.38 8.22 13.14
C THR A 180 12.83 7.77 14.52
N GLU A 181 12.80 8.67 15.50
CA GLU A 181 13.15 8.42 16.88
C GLU A 181 12.24 9.24 17.78
N VAL A 182 11.81 8.64 18.89
CA VAL A 182 11.10 9.31 19.97
C VAL A 182 11.78 9.02 21.30
N LEU A 183 11.81 10.03 22.16
CA LEU A 183 12.34 9.93 23.52
C LEU A 183 11.18 10.06 24.51
N LEU A 184 11.00 9.04 25.35
CA LEU A 184 10.01 9.00 26.42
C LEU A 184 10.72 8.93 27.78
N GLN A 185 10.02 9.30 28.84
CA GLN A 185 10.50 9.23 30.21
C GLN A 185 10.23 7.84 30.80
N SER A 186 11.22 7.29 31.51
CA SER A 186 11.08 6.00 32.23
C SER A 186 10.36 6.11 33.57
N HIS A 187 10.32 7.32 34.15
CA HIS A 187 9.97 7.54 35.56
C HIS A 187 8.70 8.37 35.77
N GLU A 188 8.22 9.03 34.72
CA GLU A 188 7.00 9.83 34.73
C GLU A 188 6.23 9.67 33.41
N PRO A 189 4.91 9.93 33.42
CA PRO A 189 4.11 9.93 32.21
C PRO A 189 4.67 10.91 31.18
N SER A 190 4.80 10.47 29.94
CA SER A 190 5.35 11.28 28.86
C SER A 190 4.75 10.89 27.52
N GLU A 191 4.78 11.84 26.59
CA GLU A 191 4.23 11.69 25.25
C GLU A 191 5.20 12.26 24.22
N ALA A 192 5.36 11.53 23.12
CA ALA A 192 6.07 11.98 21.94
C ALA A 192 5.22 11.68 20.69
N ALA A 193 5.46 12.41 19.62
CA ALA A 193 4.76 12.21 18.36
C ALA A 193 5.70 12.25 17.17
N VAL A 194 5.35 11.45 16.16
CA VAL A 194 5.94 11.46 14.83
C VAL A 194 4.86 11.89 13.84
N THR A 195 5.19 12.78 12.91
CA THR A 195 4.26 13.32 11.92
C THR A 195 4.50 12.68 10.56
N PHE A 196 3.45 12.11 9.99
CA PHE A 196 3.42 11.61 8.62
C PHE A 196 2.70 12.61 7.73
N THR A 197 3.31 12.99 6.60
CA THR A 197 2.75 13.92 5.62
C THR A 197 2.54 13.21 4.30
N ASN A 198 1.30 13.19 3.81
CA ASN A 198 0.95 12.56 2.54
C ASN A 198 1.10 13.55 1.38
N ARG A 199 2.11 13.36 0.51
CA ARG A 199 2.22 14.02 -0.81
C ARG A 199 1.93 13.07 -1.97
N PHE A 200 1.45 11.87 -1.69
CA PHE A 200 0.92 10.95 -2.68
C PHE A 200 -0.44 11.47 -3.19
N ALA A 201 -0.78 11.14 -4.43
CA ALA A 201 -2.00 11.60 -5.10
C ALA A 201 -3.26 10.81 -4.69
N GLY A 202 -3.18 9.98 -3.65
CA GLY A 202 -4.30 9.22 -3.09
C GLY A 202 -4.23 9.16 -1.57
N ASP A 203 -5.32 8.72 -0.95
CA ASP A 203 -5.39 8.48 0.48
C ASP A 203 -4.36 7.41 0.88
N VAL A 204 -3.77 7.57 2.07
CA VAL A 204 -2.83 6.59 2.61
C VAL A 204 -3.23 6.10 3.99
N HIS A 205 -3.10 4.79 4.21
CA HIS A 205 -3.43 4.13 5.46
C HIS A 205 -2.16 3.84 6.27
N LEU A 206 -2.22 4.13 7.57
CA LEU A 206 -1.16 3.84 8.52
C LEU A 206 -1.47 2.56 9.29
N LYS A 207 -0.59 1.56 9.15
CA LYS A 207 -0.59 0.35 9.97
C LYS A 207 0.54 0.41 10.97
N ILE A 208 0.22 0.35 12.27
CA ILE A 208 1.19 0.47 13.36
C ILE A 208 1.41 -0.90 14.00
N GLN A 209 2.68 -1.30 14.12
CA GLN A 209 3.11 -2.45 14.91
C GLN A 209 4.22 -1.99 15.85
N ALA A 210 3.96 -1.96 17.15
CA ALA A 210 4.95 -1.60 18.16
C ALA A 210 5.39 -2.84 18.94
N ASP A 211 6.64 -2.84 19.42
CA ASP A 211 7.09 -3.82 20.41
C ASP A 211 6.19 -3.75 21.66
N ASP A 212 5.95 -4.90 22.29
CA ASP A 212 5.17 -4.99 23.52
C ASP A 212 6.00 -4.46 24.70
N LEU A 213 5.89 -3.14 24.92
CA LEU A 213 6.62 -2.42 25.96
C LEU A 213 5.67 -2.06 27.11
N PRO A 214 6.09 -2.26 28.38
CA PRO A 214 5.25 -1.94 29.53
C PRO A 214 4.82 -0.48 29.54
N ASP A 215 3.53 -0.24 29.81
CA ASP A 215 2.92 1.08 29.95
C ASP A 215 2.97 1.96 28.68
N LEU A 216 3.36 1.40 27.53
CA LEU A 216 3.38 2.10 26.25
C LEU A 216 2.06 1.92 25.50
N THR A 217 1.54 3.00 24.95
CA THR A 217 0.44 3.00 23.97
C THR A 217 0.89 3.77 22.74
N VAL A 218 0.82 3.13 21.57
CA VAL A 218 1.10 3.77 20.28
C VAL A 218 -0.19 3.86 19.47
N ARG A 219 -0.55 5.05 18.99
CA ARG A 219 -1.79 5.26 18.23
C ARG A 219 -1.65 6.38 17.21
N ALA A 220 -2.32 6.26 16.07
CA ALA A 220 -2.46 7.36 15.14
C ALA A 220 -3.56 8.33 15.61
N GLU A 221 -3.43 9.60 15.22
CA GLU A 221 -4.51 10.60 15.29
C GLU A 221 -5.67 10.20 14.37
N LYS A 222 -5.33 9.67 13.21
CA LYS A 222 -6.23 9.13 12.18
C LYS A 222 -5.48 8.07 11.38
N ASP A 223 -6.19 7.01 11.03
CA ASP A 223 -5.60 5.88 10.29
C ASP A 223 -5.47 6.19 8.80
N VAL A 224 -6.23 7.17 8.29
CA VAL A 224 -6.22 7.62 6.89
C VAL A 224 -5.70 9.05 6.78
N ILE A 225 -4.71 9.27 5.92
CA ILE A 225 -4.17 10.59 5.59
C ILE A 225 -4.53 10.92 4.14
N LYS A 226 -5.35 11.93 3.93
CA LYS A 226 -5.73 12.38 2.59
C LYS A 226 -4.57 13.09 1.87
N PRO A 227 -4.61 13.22 0.53
CA PRO A 227 -3.60 13.96 -0.22
C PRO A 227 -3.37 15.37 0.33
N GLY A 228 -2.10 15.72 0.59
CA GLY A 228 -1.68 17.00 1.14
C GLY A 228 -1.85 17.13 2.66
N GLU A 229 -2.50 16.18 3.33
CA GLU A 229 -2.68 16.21 4.78
C GLU A 229 -1.49 15.62 5.54
N SER A 230 -1.50 15.85 6.85
CA SER A 230 -0.61 15.16 7.80
C SER A 230 -1.42 14.54 8.94
N ALA A 231 -0.84 13.52 9.57
CA ALA A 231 -1.34 12.91 10.79
C ALA A 231 -0.20 12.62 11.75
N LYS A 232 -0.47 12.72 13.05
CA LYS A 232 0.48 12.34 14.09
C LYS A 232 0.28 10.88 14.52
N VAL A 233 1.39 10.19 14.78
CA VAL A 233 1.42 8.95 15.53
C VAL A 233 2.00 9.26 16.90
N PHE A 234 1.19 9.06 17.93
CA PHE A 234 1.50 9.33 19.32
C PHE A 234 2.06 8.09 20.00
N PHE A 235 3.12 8.30 20.77
CA PHE A 235 3.76 7.33 21.64
C PHE A 235 3.58 7.84 23.07
N ILE A 236 2.73 7.17 23.83
CA ILE A 236 2.31 7.60 25.17
C ILE A 236 2.82 6.57 26.17
N SER A 237 3.68 7.00 27.08
CA SER A 237 4.15 6.21 28.21
C SER A 237 3.39 6.62 29.46
N LYS A 238 2.80 5.65 30.16
CA LYS A 238 2.25 5.82 31.52
C LYS A 238 3.24 5.37 32.59
N ALA A 239 4.53 5.29 32.24
CA ALA A 239 5.54 4.77 33.14
C ALA A 239 5.57 5.55 34.46
N THR A 240 5.72 4.80 35.54
CA THR A 240 5.95 5.29 36.89
C THR A 240 7.06 4.46 37.54
N GLY A 241 7.79 5.05 38.48
CA GLY A 241 8.85 4.38 39.24
C GLY A 241 10.28 4.83 38.88
N ASN A 242 11.28 4.15 39.43
CA ASN A 242 12.69 4.60 39.38
C ASN A 242 13.62 3.70 38.55
N ALA A 243 13.07 2.79 37.75
CA ALA A 243 13.84 1.90 36.88
C ALA A 243 13.79 2.38 35.42
N LYS A 244 14.90 2.23 34.68
CA LYS A 244 14.91 2.46 33.24
C LYS A 244 13.96 1.46 32.55
N ARG A 245 13.11 1.96 31.67
CA ARG A 245 12.25 1.13 30.82
C ARG A 245 13.04 0.61 29.61
N PRO A 246 12.71 -0.59 29.10
CA PRO A 246 13.38 -1.13 27.92
C PRO A 246 13.10 -0.24 26.70
N ASP A 247 14.16 0.03 25.94
CA ASP A 247 14.06 0.65 24.62
C ASP A 247 13.43 -0.35 23.64
N GLY A 248 12.82 0.13 22.57
CA GLY A 248 12.25 -0.72 21.52
C GLY A 248 11.95 0.03 20.24
N ARG A 249 11.05 -0.50 19.42
CA ARG A 249 10.73 0.09 18.12
C ARG A 249 9.25 -0.05 17.75
N ALA A 250 8.82 0.81 16.84
CA ALA A 250 7.58 0.67 16.11
C ALA A 250 7.83 0.64 14.60
N LEU A 251 7.17 -0.29 13.91
CA LEU A 251 7.09 -0.36 12.46
C LEU A 251 5.76 0.26 12.04
N ILE A 252 5.85 1.39 11.35
CA ILE A 252 4.70 2.10 10.80
C ILE A 252 4.73 1.90 9.29
N THR A 253 3.75 1.18 8.76
CA THR A 253 3.65 0.87 7.34
C THR A 253 2.58 1.73 6.69
N VAL A 254 2.98 2.41 5.61
CA VAL A 254 2.08 3.08 4.69
C VAL A 254 1.69 2.07 3.60
N GLU A 255 0.45 1.61 3.64
CA GLU A 255 0.02 0.40 2.92
C GLU A 255 0.06 0.57 1.39
N GLU A 256 -0.35 1.72 0.87
CA GLU A 256 -0.52 1.98 -0.58
C GLU A 256 0.80 1.99 -1.35
N ILE A 257 1.88 2.35 -0.68
CA ILE A 257 3.20 2.53 -1.27
C ILE A 257 4.21 1.52 -0.74
N ALA A 258 3.75 0.55 0.07
CA ALA A 258 4.58 -0.44 0.75
C ALA A 258 5.83 0.19 1.39
N LYS A 259 5.64 1.32 2.07
CA LYS A 259 6.71 2.02 2.78
C LYS A 259 6.60 1.70 4.25
N THR A 260 7.61 1.03 4.79
CA THR A 260 7.75 0.84 6.23
C THR A 260 8.74 1.84 6.80
N VAL A 261 8.33 2.56 7.83
CA VAL A 261 9.17 3.44 8.63
C VAL A 261 9.38 2.79 9.99
N GLN A 262 10.62 2.50 10.34
CA GLN A 262 10.97 2.08 11.69
C GLN A 262 11.22 3.33 12.55
N VAL A 263 10.46 3.47 13.63
CA VAL A 263 10.64 4.50 14.65
C VAL A 263 11.28 3.84 15.87
N GLN A 264 12.44 4.35 16.29
CA GLN A 264 13.10 3.95 17.52
C GLN A 264 12.42 4.60 18.72
N ILE A 265 12.17 3.82 19.76
CA ILE A 265 11.54 4.25 21.01
C ILE A 265 12.59 4.16 22.10
N ASN A 266 13.10 5.31 22.51
CA ASN A 266 14.12 5.41 23.54
C ASN A 266 13.51 5.90 24.85
N PHE A 267 13.89 5.28 25.94
CA PHE A 267 13.49 5.67 27.29
C PHE A 267 14.66 6.31 28.04
N ALA A 268 14.48 7.57 28.42
CA ALA A 268 15.45 8.32 29.20
C ALA A 268 15.65 7.66 30.59
N TYR A 269 16.89 7.67 31.06
CA TYR A 269 17.23 7.21 32.40
C TYR A 269 16.57 8.09 33.47
N PRO A 270 16.04 7.51 34.56
CA PRO A 270 15.60 8.28 35.71
C PRO A 270 16.75 9.15 36.27
N PRO A 271 16.47 10.40 36.68
CA PRO A 271 17.50 11.26 37.26
C PRO A 271 18.11 10.59 38.50
N GLY A 272 19.43 10.37 38.48
CA GLY A 272 20.19 9.74 39.56
C GLY A 272 20.55 8.26 39.36
N SER A 273 20.14 7.63 38.25
CA SER A 273 20.62 6.29 37.86
C SER A 273 21.92 6.41 37.03
N LYS A 274 23.04 5.89 37.57
CA LYS A 274 24.28 5.62 36.83
C LYS A 274 24.48 4.12 36.75
#